data_AF-A0A2A7UFL4-F1
#
_entry.id   AF-A0A2A7UFL4-F1
#
_cell.length_a   1.000
_cell.length_b   1.000
_cell.length_c   1.000
_cell.angle_alpha   90.00
_cell.angle_beta   90.00
_cell.angle_gamma   90.00
#
_symmetry.space_group_name_H-M   'P 1'
#
loop_
_entity.id
_entity.type
_entity.pdbx_description
1 polymer ?
#
loop_
_entity_poly.entity_id
_entity_poly.type
_entity_poly.pdbx_seq_one_letter_code
_entity_poly.pdbx_strand_id
1 'polypeptide(L)'
;MRPTRPVRVASRTGRAASSGYAHRRIGEREGRHVGAWGTGPFDNDGSHDAIAALRGADQAGAEAHVRQVFREVLAEEYVEVYEAQGAIGVAVLLAHLDQPLADPEIARAATDIAFTVTPELRQLAARCLRRLQDPADNEWFDLWDETGEGMGEAMVRSLDRYRDALAAH
;
A
#
# COMPACT_ATOMS: atom_id res chain seq x y z
N MET A 1 6.59 -82.93 -5.10
CA MET A 1 7.82 -82.47 -5.76
C MET A 1 8.09 -81.02 -5.33
N ARG A 2 9.35 -80.68 -5.03
CA ARG A 2 9.91 -79.36 -4.60
C ARG A 2 11.39 -79.35 -5.07
N PRO A 3 12.21 -78.28 -4.99
CA PRO A 3 12.00 -76.92 -4.44
C PRO A 3 11.27 -75.98 -5.45
N THR A 4 11.52 -74.68 -5.71
CA THR A 4 12.61 -73.71 -5.40
C THR A 4 12.09 -72.27 -5.20
N ARG A 5 13.00 -71.37 -4.80
CA ARG A 5 13.05 -69.93 -5.12
C ARG A 5 14.51 -69.62 -5.50
N PRO A 6 14.81 -68.69 -6.41
CA PRO A 6 16.10 -67.97 -6.43
C PRO A 6 16.06 -66.74 -5.50
N VAL A 7 17.23 -66.22 -5.12
CA VAL A 7 17.39 -65.04 -4.25
C VAL A 7 18.35 -64.03 -4.91
N ARG A 8 18.10 -62.75 -4.62
CA ARG A 8 18.82 -61.51 -5.00
C ARG A 8 20.28 -61.63 -5.47
N VAL A 9 20.59 -60.81 -6.48
CA VAL A 9 21.84 -60.02 -6.55
C VAL A 9 21.44 -58.53 -6.60
N ALA A 10 22.32 -57.62 -6.19
CA ALA A 10 22.04 -56.18 -6.08
C ALA A 10 22.93 -55.33 -7.00
N SER A 11 22.40 -54.19 -7.46
CA SER A 11 23.13 -53.17 -8.23
C SER A 11 22.86 -51.79 -7.65
N ARG A 12 23.92 -50.99 -7.45
CA ARG A 12 23.82 -49.54 -7.18
C ARG A 12 23.77 -48.78 -8.51
N THR A 13 22.97 -47.72 -8.60
CA THR A 13 23.34 -46.37 -9.11
C THR A 13 22.08 -45.49 -9.21
N GLY A 14 22.26 -44.15 -9.30
CA GLY A 14 21.22 -43.22 -9.77
C GLY A 14 20.52 -42.39 -8.70
N ARG A 15 21.12 -41.25 -8.33
CA ARG A 15 20.37 -40.09 -7.81
C ARG A 15 20.24 -39.09 -8.97
N ALA A 16 19.01 -38.79 -9.38
CA ALA A 16 18.69 -37.71 -10.32
C ALA A 16 17.39 -37.03 -9.85
N ALA A 17 17.28 -35.71 -10.01
CA ALA A 17 16.18 -34.94 -9.47
C ALA A 17 15.01 -34.84 -10.45
N SER A 18 13.78 -34.97 -9.95
CA SER A 18 12.55 -34.69 -10.69
C SER A 18 12.30 -33.18 -10.78
N SER A 19 12.80 -32.56 -11.86
CA SER A 19 12.37 -31.22 -12.28
C SER A 19 11.25 -31.34 -13.31
N GLY A 20 10.15 -30.59 -13.17
CA GLY A 20 9.02 -30.69 -14.11
C GLY A 20 7.72 -30.07 -13.61
N TYR A 21 7.62 -28.74 -13.70
CA TYR A 21 6.37 -27.97 -13.85
C TYR A 21 5.11 -28.46 -13.12
N ALA A 22 4.98 -28.10 -11.84
CA ALA A 22 3.66 -27.88 -11.28
C ALA A 22 3.03 -26.64 -11.93
N HIS A 23 1.88 -26.79 -12.60
CA HIS A 23 1.08 -25.65 -13.03
C HIS A 23 0.62 -24.86 -11.80
N ARG A 24 1.25 -23.72 -11.52
CA ARG A 24 0.75 -22.75 -10.55
C ARG A 24 -0.59 -22.24 -11.07
N ARG A 25 -1.70 -22.60 -10.42
CA ARG A 25 -2.98 -21.93 -10.68
C ARG A 25 -2.78 -20.44 -10.43
N ILE A 26 -3.11 -19.63 -11.43
CA ILE A 26 -3.32 -18.20 -11.21
C ILE A 26 -4.62 -18.15 -10.41
N GLY A 27 -4.56 -17.69 -9.17
CA GLY A 27 -5.77 -17.52 -8.36
C GLY A 27 -6.61 -16.39 -8.94
N GLU A 28 -7.92 -16.61 -9.05
CA GLU A 28 -8.84 -15.56 -9.48
C GLU A 28 -8.79 -14.37 -8.50
N ARG A 29 -8.33 -13.21 -8.98
CA ARG A 29 -8.58 -11.91 -8.33
C ARG A 29 -9.91 -11.36 -8.86
N GLU A 30 -11.03 -11.95 -8.46
CA GLU A 30 -12.35 -11.34 -8.65
C GLU A 30 -12.64 -10.35 -7.52
N GLY A 31 -11.85 -9.27 -7.47
CA GLY A 31 -12.21 -8.06 -6.73
C GLY A 31 -12.86 -7.06 -7.69
N ARG A 32 -13.99 -6.46 -7.31
CA ARG A 32 -14.52 -5.30 -8.03
C ARG A 32 -13.70 -4.09 -7.62
N HIS A 33 -12.74 -3.71 -8.46
CA HIS A 33 -11.83 -2.61 -8.17
C HIS A 33 -12.55 -1.26 -8.20
N VAL A 34 -12.50 -0.55 -7.06
CA VAL A 34 -12.64 0.91 -7.01
C VAL A 34 -11.44 1.55 -7.73
N GLY A 35 -11.54 2.81 -8.16
CA GLY A 35 -10.47 3.53 -8.86
C GLY A 35 -9.15 3.59 -8.05
N ALA A 36 -7.99 3.17 -8.56
CA ALA A 36 -7.71 2.68 -9.92
C ALA A 36 -6.68 1.53 -9.95
N TRP A 37 -7.12 0.37 -10.46
CA TRP A 37 -6.31 -0.82 -10.79
C TRP A 37 -5.77 -1.68 -9.64
N GLY A 38 -5.92 -1.30 -8.36
CA GLY A 38 -5.33 -2.09 -7.27
C GLY A 38 -5.89 -1.84 -5.87
N THR A 39 -5.02 -1.92 -4.85
CA THR A 39 -5.33 -1.78 -3.41
C THR A 39 -4.20 -1.13 -2.60
N GLY A 40 -3.09 -0.75 -3.24
CA GLY A 40 -2.01 0.02 -2.63
C GLY A 40 -2.38 1.50 -2.53
N PRO A 41 -1.68 2.29 -1.69
CA PRO A 41 -1.97 3.71 -1.51
C PRO A 41 -1.77 4.55 -2.78
N PHE A 42 -0.97 4.05 -3.74
CA PHE A 42 -0.72 4.68 -5.05
C PHE A 42 -1.49 4.01 -6.20
N ASP A 43 -2.34 3.01 -5.94
CA ASP A 43 -3.18 2.37 -6.96
C ASP A 43 -4.46 3.19 -7.20
N ASN A 44 -4.29 4.48 -7.52
CA ASN A 44 -5.35 5.44 -7.79
C ASN A 44 -4.79 6.77 -8.33
N ASP A 45 -5.65 7.53 -9.01
CA ASP A 45 -5.24 8.77 -9.68
C ASP A 45 -5.08 9.95 -8.70
N GLY A 46 -5.88 10.01 -7.62
CA GLY A 46 -5.79 11.09 -6.61
C GLY A 46 -4.44 11.15 -5.90
N SER A 47 -3.91 10.00 -5.44
CA SER A 47 -2.54 9.90 -4.95
C SER A 47 -1.51 10.27 -6.02
N HIS A 48 -1.73 9.86 -7.27
CA HIS A 48 -0.76 10.06 -8.34
C HIS A 48 -0.59 11.54 -8.72
N ASP A 49 -1.67 12.31 -8.81
CA ASP A 49 -1.62 13.75 -9.05
C ASP A 49 -1.11 14.51 -7.81
N ALA A 50 -1.54 14.11 -6.61
CA ALA A 50 -1.08 14.73 -5.36
C ALA A 50 0.44 14.60 -5.14
N ILE A 51 1.07 13.47 -5.52
CA ILE A 51 2.54 13.34 -5.48
C ILE A 51 3.24 13.93 -6.71
N ALA A 52 2.58 14.05 -7.86
CA ALA A 52 3.17 14.64 -9.06
C ALA A 52 3.54 16.12 -8.84
N ALA A 53 2.69 16.86 -8.12
CA ALA A 53 2.94 18.27 -7.77
C ALA A 53 4.17 18.50 -6.86
N LEU A 54 4.72 17.46 -6.24
CA LEU A 54 5.94 17.53 -5.42
C LEU A 54 7.23 17.35 -6.23
N ARG A 55 7.15 16.89 -7.49
CA ARG A 55 8.34 16.64 -8.34
C ARG A 55 8.93 17.95 -8.84
N GLY A 56 10.18 18.22 -8.46
CA GLY A 56 10.87 19.46 -8.81
C GLY A 56 10.38 20.70 -8.05
N ALA A 57 9.50 20.55 -7.05
CA ALA A 57 9.18 21.61 -6.12
C ALA A 57 10.40 21.90 -5.21
N ASP A 58 10.55 23.16 -4.77
CA ASP A 58 11.47 23.48 -3.67
C ASP A 58 10.83 23.18 -2.30
N GLN A 59 11.61 23.34 -1.22
CA GLN A 59 11.14 23.11 0.14
C GLN A 59 9.85 23.89 0.47
N ALA A 60 9.74 25.14 0.03
CA ALA A 60 8.60 26.01 0.35
C ALA A 60 7.35 25.64 -0.47
N GLY A 61 7.53 25.30 -1.75
CA GLY A 61 6.47 24.79 -2.62
C GLY A 61 5.93 23.44 -2.14
N ALA A 62 6.82 22.50 -1.83
CA ALA A 62 6.45 21.19 -1.27
C ALA A 62 5.72 21.35 0.07
N GLU A 63 6.24 22.17 0.99
CA GLU A 63 5.57 22.48 2.26
C GLU A 63 4.20 23.14 2.10
N ALA A 64 4.03 24.01 1.10
CA ALA A 64 2.75 24.66 0.82
C ALA A 64 1.72 23.65 0.28
N HIS A 65 2.11 22.81 -0.67
CA HIS A 65 1.28 21.78 -1.28
C HIS A 65 0.83 20.72 -0.26
N VAL A 66 1.76 20.14 0.51
CA VAL A 66 1.46 19.17 1.57
C VAL A 66 0.48 19.75 2.60
N ARG A 67 0.66 21.03 2.98
CA ARG A 67 -0.26 21.72 3.89
C ARG A 67 -1.59 22.11 3.24
N GLN A 68 -1.73 22.10 1.93
CA GLN A 68 -3.00 22.34 1.24
C GLN A 68 -3.84 21.05 1.22
N VAL A 69 -3.27 19.97 0.66
CA VAL A 69 -3.92 18.64 0.56
C VAL A 69 -4.47 18.18 1.91
N PHE A 70 -3.69 18.29 2.99
CA PHE A 70 -4.17 17.92 4.32
C PHE A 70 -5.17 18.90 4.94
N ARG A 71 -5.17 20.19 4.55
CA ARG A 71 -6.16 21.16 5.06
C ARG A 71 -7.53 20.94 4.44
N GLU A 72 -7.60 20.60 3.17
CA GLU A 72 -8.85 20.32 2.44
C GLU A 72 -9.57 19.15 3.13
N VAL A 73 -8.92 17.98 3.21
CA VAL A 73 -9.44 16.80 3.93
C VAL A 73 -9.79 17.08 5.39
N LEU A 74 -9.06 17.98 6.09
CA LEU A 74 -9.31 18.35 7.48
C LEU A 74 -10.29 19.52 7.68
N ALA A 75 -10.90 20.04 6.62
CA ALA A 75 -11.88 21.14 6.65
C ALA A 75 -13.25 20.74 6.11
N GLU A 76 -13.33 19.79 5.16
CA GLU A 76 -14.62 19.27 4.67
C GLU A 76 -15.40 18.51 5.75
N GLU A 77 -16.73 18.56 5.69
CA GLU A 77 -17.63 17.80 6.58
C GLU A 77 -17.61 16.30 6.23
N TYR A 78 -17.66 15.99 4.93
CA TYR A 78 -17.51 14.66 4.34
C TYR A 78 -16.42 14.71 3.26
N VAL A 79 -15.51 13.75 3.23
CA VAL A 79 -14.34 13.77 2.33
C VAL A 79 -14.56 12.87 1.13
N GLU A 80 -14.67 13.46 -0.06
CA GLU A 80 -14.75 12.77 -1.35
C GLU A 80 -13.50 11.88 -1.59
N VAL A 81 -13.65 10.82 -2.40
CA VAL A 81 -12.63 9.76 -2.54
C VAL A 81 -11.30 10.27 -3.11
N TYR A 82 -11.33 11.29 -3.97
CA TYR A 82 -10.15 11.77 -4.70
C TYR A 82 -9.19 12.55 -3.78
N GLU A 83 -9.74 13.42 -2.93
CA GLU A 83 -9.02 14.16 -1.90
C GLU A 83 -8.51 13.24 -0.78
N ALA A 84 -9.34 12.26 -0.36
CA ALA A 84 -8.94 11.23 0.59
C ALA A 84 -7.77 10.38 0.06
N GLN A 85 -7.84 9.96 -1.21
CA GLN A 85 -6.75 9.30 -1.91
C GLN A 85 -5.48 10.16 -1.93
N GLY A 86 -5.57 11.40 -2.42
CA GLY A 86 -4.45 12.33 -2.48
C GLY A 86 -3.73 12.51 -1.13
N ALA A 87 -4.51 12.67 -0.06
CA ALA A 87 -3.97 12.75 1.30
C ALA A 87 -3.32 11.45 1.79
N ILE A 88 -3.89 10.27 1.48
CA ILE A 88 -3.26 8.98 1.81
C ILE A 88 -1.92 8.83 1.08
N GLY A 89 -1.87 9.07 -0.24
CA GLY A 89 -0.63 9.01 -1.02
C GLY A 89 0.46 9.95 -0.51
N VAL A 90 0.10 11.19 -0.20
CA VAL A 90 1.04 12.18 0.37
C VAL A 90 1.50 11.77 1.78
N ALA A 91 0.61 11.31 2.66
CA ALA A 91 1.01 10.87 4.00
C ALA A 91 1.93 9.64 3.99
N VAL A 92 1.69 8.69 3.07
CA VAL A 92 2.56 7.52 2.86
C VAL A 92 3.94 7.93 2.34
N LEU A 93 3.99 8.88 1.41
CA LEU A 93 5.23 9.45 0.89
C LEU A 93 6.02 10.17 2.00
N LEU A 94 5.35 11.00 2.82
CA LEU A 94 5.97 11.67 3.97
C LEU A 94 6.59 10.65 4.94
N ALA A 95 5.87 9.58 5.29
CA ALA A 95 6.39 8.53 6.17
C ALA A 95 7.68 7.90 5.63
N HIS A 96 7.77 7.67 4.31
CA HIS A 96 8.96 7.11 3.67
C HIS A 96 10.13 8.10 3.53
N LEU A 97 9.85 9.38 3.26
CA LEU A 97 10.89 10.43 3.18
C LEU A 97 11.51 10.73 4.54
N ASP A 98 10.74 10.59 5.63
CA ASP A 98 11.17 10.77 7.01
C ASP A 98 11.91 9.52 7.55
N GLN A 99 11.34 8.31 7.32
CA GLN A 99 12.02 7.04 7.58
C GLN A 99 11.74 6.02 6.45
N PRO A 100 12.73 5.64 5.63
CA PRO A 100 12.55 4.75 4.48
C PRO A 100 11.85 3.42 4.81
N LEU A 101 10.58 3.34 4.39
CA LEU A 101 9.75 2.16 4.52
C LEU A 101 10.22 1.04 3.56
N ALA A 102 10.22 -0.20 4.05
CA ALA A 102 10.69 -1.39 3.33
C ALA A 102 9.70 -1.89 2.26
N ASP A 103 9.26 -1.00 1.37
CA ASP A 103 8.22 -1.22 0.38
C ASP A 103 8.68 -0.66 -0.99
N PRO A 104 8.94 -1.52 -2.01
CA PRO A 104 9.47 -1.08 -3.30
C PRO A 104 8.56 -0.14 -4.09
N GLU A 105 7.24 -0.19 -3.86
CA GLU A 105 6.29 0.64 -4.59
C GLU A 105 6.27 2.06 -4.04
N ILE A 106 6.43 2.21 -2.72
CA ILE A 106 6.61 3.51 -2.06
C ILE A 106 7.95 4.14 -2.46
N ALA A 107 9.04 3.36 -2.48
CA ALA A 107 10.35 3.84 -2.94
C ALA A 107 10.33 4.30 -4.41
N ARG A 108 9.58 3.60 -5.27
CA ARG A 108 9.32 4.00 -6.67
C ARG A 108 8.48 5.28 -6.76
N ALA A 109 7.46 5.44 -5.91
CA ALA A 109 6.63 6.64 -5.88
C ALA A 109 7.42 7.89 -5.45
N ALA A 110 8.30 7.72 -4.45
CA ALA A 110 9.19 8.75 -3.91
C ALA A 110 10.37 9.14 -4.83
N THR A 111 10.56 8.46 -5.96
CA THR A 111 11.64 8.77 -6.90
C THR A 111 11.46 10.20 -7.47
N ASP A 112 12.58 10.94 -7.52
CA ASP A 112 12.67 12.35 -7.93
C ASP A 112 11.86 13.35 -7.07
N ILE A 113 11.49 12.97 -5.84
CA ILE A 113 10.90 13.86 -4.82
C ILE A 113 11.87 13.97 -3.64
N ALA A 114 12.30 15.19 -3.30
CA ALA A 114 13.24 15.43 -2.21
C ALA A 114 12.96 16.77 -1.50
N PHE A 115 12.42 16.70 -0.29
CA PHE A 115 12.26 17.83 0.63
C PHE A 115 12.36 17.32 2.08
N THR A 116 12.58 18.23 3.03
CA THR A 116 12.67 17.90 4.46
C THR A 116 11.26 17.80 5.04
N VAL A 117 10.89 16.64 5.56
CA VAL A 117 9.65 16.46 6.32
C VAL A 117 9.82 17.12 7.69
N THR A 118 9.04 18.16 7.99
CA THR A 118 9.09 18.83 9.30
C THR A 118 8.19 18.13 10.31
N PRO A 119 8.43 18.27 11.63
CA PRO A 119 7.55 17.70 12.66
C PRO A 119 6.09 18.14 12.53
N GLU A 120 5.84 19.36 12.06
CA GLU A 120 4.50 19.90 11.83
C GLU A 120 3.81 19.23 10.63
N LEU A 121 4.54 18.93 9.55
CA LEU A 121 4.02 18.15 8.43
C LEU A 121 3.70 16.72 8.87
N ARG A 122 4.59 16.10 9.66
CA ARG A 122 4.43 14.75 10.20
C ARG A 122 3.17 14.65 11.08
N GLN A 123 2.99 15.60 12.00
CA GLN A 123 1.79 15.70 12.85
C GLN A 123 0.52 15.95 12.03
N LEU A 124 0.59 16.80 11.00
CA LEU A 124 -0.55 17.09 10.12
C LEU A 124 -0.96 15.85 9.31
N ALA A 125 0.00 15.10 8.78
CA ALA A 125 -0.23 13.82 8.10
C ALA A 125 -0.84 12.77 9.04
N ALA A 126 -0.29 12.61 10.25
CA ALA A 126 -0.82 11.67 11.25
C ALA A 126 -2.22 12.04 11.76
N ARG A 127 -2.58 13.33 11.76
CA ARG A 127 -3.95 13.81 12.00
C ARG A 127 -4.86 13.52 10.80
N CYS A 128 -4.37 13.71 9.57
CA CYS A 128 -5.13 13.47 8.35
C CYS A 128 -5.48 11.99 8.16
N LEU A 129 -4.49 11.09 8.32
CA LEU A 129 -4.74 9.64 8.31
C LEU A 129 -5.74 9.24 9.40
N ARG A 130 -5.66 9.83 10.61
CA ARG A 130 -6.61 9.53 11.69
C ARG A 130 -8.04 9.96 11.37
N ARG A 131 -8.25 11.01 10.55
CA ARG A 131 -9.57 11.38 10.03
C ARG A 131 -10.07 10.33 9.05
N LEU A 132 -9.25 9.97 8.06
CA LEU A 132 -9.59 8.94 7.07
C LEU A 132 -9.61 7.49 7.62
N GLN A 133 -9.34 7.31 8.92
CA GLN A 133 -9.57 6.06 9.65
C GLN A 133 -10.90 6.06 10.44
N ASP A 134 -11.63 7.17 10.49
CA ASP A 134 -13.01 7.21 10.94
C ASP A 134 -13.92 6.81 9.76
N PRO A 135 -14.78 5.79 9.87
CA PRO A 135 -15.66 5.37 8.78
C PRO A 135 -16.86 6.32 8.56
N ALA A 136 -17.09 7.30 9.44
CA ALA A 136 -18.33 8.08 9.43
C ALA A 136 -18.38 9.25 8.42
N ASP A 137 -17.25 9.65 7.82
CA ASP A 137 -17.13 10.93 7.12
C ASP A 137 -16.25 10.97 5.86
N ASN A 138 -16.05 9.84 5.15
CA ASN A 138 -15.34 9.85 3.87
C ASN A 138 -15.77 8.73 2.89
N GLU A 139 -15.93 9.12 1.62
CA GLU A 139 -16.33 8.25 0.51
C GLU A 139 -15.30 7.13 0.24
N TRP A 140 -14.03 7.38 0.57
CA TRP A 140 -12.98 6.36 0.47
C TRP A 140 -13.26 5.14 1.35
N PHE A 141 -13.78 5.32 2.57
CA PHE A 141 -14.24 4.20 3.38
C PHE A 141 -15.46 3.53 2.74
N ASP A 142 -16.49 4.32 2.41
CA ASP A 142 -17.78 3.82 1.91
C ASP A 142 -17.61 2.91 0.68
N LEU A 143 -16.82 3.34 -0.31
CA LEU A 143 -16.57 2.55 -1.53
C LEU A 143 -15.81 1.23 -1.26
N TRP A 144 -14.95 1.19 -0.24
CA TRP A 144 -14.30 -0.06 0.19
C TRP A 144 -15.22 -0.95 1.02
N ASP A 145 -16.19 -0.40 1.77
CA ASP A 145 -17.17 -1.22 2.49
C ASP A 145 -18.28 -1.75 1.56
N GLU A 146 -18.71 -0.98 0.55
CA GLU A 146 -19.59 -1.43 -0.53
C GLU A 146 -19.01 -2.61 -1.33
N THR A 147 -17.68 -2.76 -1.36
CA THR A 147 -17.00 -3.93 -1.95
C THR A 147 -17.29 -5.22 -1.16
N GLY A 148 -17.66 -5.12 0.11
CA GLY A 148 -18.05 -6.22 0.99
C GLY A 148 -16.88 -6.86 1.75
N GLU A 149 -17.16 -8.01 2.38
CA GLU A 149 -16.19 -8.86 3.11
C GLU A 149 -15.35 -8.15 4.22
N GLY A 150 -15.76 -6.95 4.66
CA GLY A 150 -15.01 -6.14 5.63
C GLY A 150 -13.82 -5.39 5.01
N MET A 151 -13.85 -5.15 3.70
CA MET A 151 -12.79 -4.45 2.97
C MET A 151 -12.58 -3.01 3.46
N GLY A 152 -13.64 -2.27 3.80
CA GLY A 152 -13.52 -0.93 4.41
C GLY A 152 -12.66 -0.94 5.68
N GLU A 153 -12.98 -1.83 6.64
CA GLU A 153 -12.15 -2.01 7.83
C GLU A 153 -10.71 -2.45 7.50
N ALA A 154 -10.52 -3.33 6.51
CA ALA A 154 -9.20 -3.82 6.12
C ALA A 154 -8.31 -2.70 5.54
N MET A 155 -8.91 -1.81 4.75
CA MET A 155 -8.25 -0.63 4.21
C MET A 155 -7.94 0.41 5.30
N VAL A 156 -8.87 0.68 6.22
CA VAL A 156 -8.63 1.54 7.41
C VAL A 156 -7.45 1.02 8.25
N ARG A 157 -7.39 -0.30 8.50
CA ARG A 157 -6.25 -0.94 9.19
C ARG A 157 -4.95 -0.90 8.40
N SER A 158 -5.00 -0.85 7.06
CA SER A 158 -3.79 -0.73 6.23
C SER A 158 -3.04 0.59 6.47
N LEU A 159 -3.74 1.64 6.96
CA LEU A 159 -3.16 2.95 7.26
C LEU A 159 -2.37 2.99 8.57
N ASP A 160 -2.59 2.05 9.50
CA ASP A 160 -1.95 2.02 10.82
C ASP A 160 -0.41 2.07 10.71
N ARG A 161 0.18 1.28 9.81
CA ARG A 161 1.64 1.21 9.61
C ARG A 161 2.28 2.53 9.21
N TYR A 162 1.52 3.43 8.58
CA TYR A 162 2.00 4.75 8.15
C TYR A 162 1.79 5.80 9.24
N ARG A 163 0.62 5.80 9.89
CA ARG A 163 0.34 6.66 11.05
C ARG A 163 1.35 6.40 12.17
N ASP A 164 1.71 5.15 12.41
CA ASP A 164 2.62 4.77 13.49
C ASP A 164 4.08 5.14 13.16
N ALA A 165 4.51 5.07 11.90
CA ALA A 165 5.78 5.64 11.44
C ALA A 165 5.82 7.16 11.64
N LEU A 166 4.73 7.86 11.27
CA LEU A 166 4.55 9.30 11.52
C LEU A 166 4.40 9.67 13.01
N ALA A 167 4.38 8.69 13.93
CA ALA A 167 4.27 8.89 15.38
C ALA A 167 5.51 8.41 16.17
N ALA A 168 6.57 7.96 15.49
CA ALA A 168 7.76 7.36 16.12
C ALA A 168 8.79 8.38 16.68
N HIS A 169 8.40 9.65 16.83
CA HIS A 169 9.29 10.80 17.03
C HIS A 169 8.71 11.86 17.97
#